data_AF-A0AAN0JTB8-F1
#
_entry.id   AF-A0AAN0JTB8-F1
#
_cell.length_a   1.000
_cell.length_b   1.000
_cell.length_c   1.000
_cell.angle_alpha   90.00
_cell.angle_beta   90.00
_cell.angle_gamma   90.00
#
_symmetry.space_group_name_H-M   'P 1'
#
loop_
_entity.id
_entity.type
_entity.pdbx_description
1 polymer ?
#
loop_
_entity_poly.entity_id
_entity_poly.type
_entity_poly.pdbx_seq_one_letter_code
_entity_poly.pdbx_strand_id
1 'polypeptide(L)'
;MLLFGRDLNAIKMYMKNEFKKSKSDKELFFKFESTDGRIDSIEIHTDTENCSEGWSIRPHQENPTKVSRSTIDEYGHMNPICFPQCRFTITATPGGNTNSELMHPVTFKGIISDNTMFNIVLSMDIINPSPKDSKEIFRKHYAALSDLLMIPENIAAIAKQVYSEQLISQETLQDCMTDARRPADRAHSLLNALRVTIDQPGVLANLIKILKKYEAFRSTAEEMEHDI
;
A
#
# COMPACT_ATOMS: atom_id res chain seq x y z
N MET A 1 -4.11 -3.91 -15.33
CA MET A 1 -4.36 -4.19 -16.77
C MET A 1 -4.84 -5.63 -16.89
N LEU A 2 -5.94 -5.87 -17.58
CA LEU A 2 -6.44 -7.22 -17.89
C LEU A 2 -6.15 -7.53 -19.36
N LEU A 3 -5.75 -8.77 -19.65
CA LEU A 3 -5.46 -9.29 -21.01
C LEU A 3 -6.30 -10.54 -21.26
N PHE A 4 -6.89 -10.65 -22.45
CA PHE A 4 -7.70 -11.80 -22.86
C PHE A 4 -7.05 -12.51 -24.05
N GLY A 5 -6.88 -13.83 -23.99
CA GLY A 5 -6.29 -14.59 -25.09
C GLY A 5 -6.38 -16.09 -24.90
N ARG A 6 -6.24 -16.82 -26.01
CA ARG A 6 -6.33 -18.29 -26.04
C ARG A 6 -5.01 -18.98 -25.69
N ASP A 7 -3.87 -18.38 -26.04
CA ASP A 7 -2.55 -18.90 -25.70
C ASP A 7 -2.08 -18.36 -24.35
N LEU A 8 -2.28 -19.18 -23.30
CA LEU A 8 -1.86 -18.86 -21.94
C LEU A 8 -0.34 -18.64 -21.83
N ASN A 9 0.48 -19.32 -22.64
CA ASN A 9 1.93 -19.16 -22.58
C ASN A 9 2.35 -17.81 -23.16
N ALA A 10 1.72 -17.38 -24.26
CA ALA A 10 1.93 -16.04 -24.81
C ALA A 10 1.54 -14.94 -23.82
N ILE A 11 0.38 -15.08 -23.14
CA ILE A 11 -0.04 -14.14 -22.09
C ILE A 11 1.00 -14.12 -20.96
N LYS A 12 1.45 -15.29 -20.48
CA LYS A 12 2.47 -15.39 -19.43
C LYS A 12 3.79 -14.73 -19.84
N MET A 13 4.25 -14.91 -21.08
CA MET A 13 5.48 -14.27 -21.57
C MET A 13 5.32 -12.75 -21.67
N TYR A 14 4.20 -12.27 -22.22
CA TYR A 14 3.90 -10.84 -22.28
C TYR A 14 3.87 -10.22 -20.88
N MET A 15 3.17 -10.85 -19.92
CA MET A 15 3.12 -10.37 -18.54
C MET A 15 4.48 -10.40 -17.84
N LYS A 16 5.33 -11.39 -18.09
CA LYS A 16 6.70 -11.43 -17.54
C LYS A 16 7.59 -10.33 -18.11
N ASN A 17 7.45 -10.05 -19.40
CA ASN A 17 8.23 -9.00 -20.08
C ASN A 17 7.80 -7.60 -19.63
N GLU A 18 6.49 -7.35 -19.57
CA GLU A 18 5.93 -6.05 -19.18
C GLU A 18 5.97 -5.82 -17.67
N PHE A 19 5.74 -6.86 -16.85
CA PHE A 19 5.67 -6.76 -15.40
C PHE A 19 6.68 -7.71 -14.74
N LYS A 20 7.86 -7.16 -14.41
CA LYS A 20 9.01 -7.85 -13.80
C LYS A 20 8.74 -8.63 -12.49
N LYS A 21 7.53 -8.55 -11.91
CA LYS A 21 7.18 -9.15 -10.60
C LYS A 21 5.81 -9.86 -10.54
N SER A 22 5.22 -10.26 -11.66
CA SER A 22 3.95 -11.00 -11.60
C SER A 22 4.17 -12.45 -11.11
N LYS A 23 3.70 -12.77 -9.89
CA LYS A 23 3.45 -14.15 -9.45
C LYS A 23 2.03 -14.51 -9.86
N SER A 24 1.88 -15.52 -10.71
CA SER A 24 0.58 -16.09 -11.08
C SER A 24 0.43 -17.40 -10.33
N ASP A 25 -0.44 -17.42 -9.32
CA ASP A 25 -0.60 -18.58 -8.44
C ASP A 25 -1.78 -19.49 -8.85
N LYS A 26 -2.66 -19.03 -9.76
CA LYS A 26 -3.79 -19.82 -10.27
C LYS A 26 -4.11 -19.51 -11.74
N GLU A 27 -4.32 -20.57 -12.52
CA GLU A 27 -4.91 -20.49 -13.85
C GLU A 27 -6.43 -20.40 -13.73
N LEU A 28 -7.04 -19.42 -14.39
CA LEU A 28 -8.49 -19.25 -14.46
C LEU A 28 -9.00 -19.80 -15.78
N PHE A 29 -10.01 -20.67 -15.71
CA PHE A 29 -10.69 -21.22 -16.88
C PHE A 29 -12.11 -20.68 -16.95
N PHE A 30 -12.56 -20.34 -18.15
CA PHE A 30 -13.94 -19.92 -18.40
C PHE A 30 -14.43 -20.46 -19.75
N LYS A 31 -15.74 -20.53 -19.90
CA LYS A 31 -16.44 -20.74 -21.18
C LYS A 31 -17.28 -19.50 -21.46
N PHE A 32 -17.56 -19.20 -22.72
CA PHE A 32 -18.55 -18.15 -23.00
C PHE A 32 -19.95 -18.69 -22.77
N GLU A 33 -20.84 -17.85 -22.24
CA GLU A 33 -22.27 -18.14 -22.17
C GLU A 33 -22.83 -18.21 -23.59
N SER A 34 -23.34 -19.36 -24.00
CA SER A 34 -24.01 -19.52 -25.29
C SER A 34 -25.52 -19.50 -25.08
N THR A 35 -26.13 -18.32 -25.02
CA THR A 35 -27.59 -18.16 -25.03
C THR A 35 -28.04 -17.81 -26.45
N ASP A 36 -28.68 -18.78 -27.12
CA ASP A 36 -29.46 -18.62 -28.36
C ASP A 36 -28.83 -17.69 -29.43
N GLY A 37 -27.50 -17.72 -29.55
CA GLY A 37 -26.73 -16.97 -30.54
C GLY A 37 -26.46 -15.49 -30.23
N ARG A 38 -26.60 -14.99 -28.99
CA ARG A 38 -26.51 -13.54 -28.69
C ARG A 38 -25.43 -13.08 -27.71
N ILE A 39 -24.80 -13.95 -26.94
CA ILE A 39 -23.66 -13.54 -26.09
C ILE A 39 -22.39 -14.15 -26.65
N ASP A 40 -21.67 -13.36 -27.44
CA ASP A 40 -20.36 -13.74 -27.98
C ASP A 40 -19.29 -12.73 -27.53
N SER A 41 -19.41 -12.29 -26.27
CA SER A 41 -18.52 -11.28 -25.69
C SER A 41 -18.41 -11.41 -24.18
N ILE A 42 -17.23 -11.09 -23.67
CA ILE A 42 -16.99 -10.87 -22.25
C ILE A 42 -17.25 -9.40 -21.96
N GLU A 43 -18.02 -9.11 -20.92
CA GLU A 43 -18.21 -7.77 -20.39
C GLU A 43 -17.56 -7.67 -19.01
N ILE A 44 -16.80 -6.60 -18.80
CA ILE A 44 -16.13 -6.31 -17.54
C ILE A 44 -16.91 -5.18 -16.87
N HIS A 45 -17.42 -5.48 -15.68
CA HIS A 45 -18.24 -4.57 -14.89
C HIS A 45 -17.48 -4.24 -13.60
N THR A 46 -17.36 -2.95 -13.31
CA THR A 46 -16.78 -2.41 -12.07
C THR A 46 -17.74 -1.36 -11.52
N ASP A 47 -17.92 -1.34 -10.20
CA ASP A 47 -18.80 -0.37 -9.54
C ASP A 47 -18.03 0.92 -9.24
N THR A 48 -18.01 1.85 -10.20
CA THR A 48 -17.27 3.10 -10.01
C THR A 48 -17.90 4.03 -8.97
N GLU A 49 -19.14 3.80 -8.57
CA GLU A 49 -19.87 4.66 -7.64
C GLU A 49 -19.60 4.26 -6.19
N ASN A 50 -19.42 2.96 -5.92
CA ASN A 50 -19.15 2.43 -4.58
C ASN A 50 -17.67 2.06 -4.41
N CYS A 51 -16.80 3.07 -4.37
CA CYS A 51 -15.40 2.90 -4.00
C CYS A 51 -15.16 3.12 -2.50
N SER A 52 -14.12 2.50 -1.95
CA SER A 52 -13.66 2.73 -0.58
C SER A 52 -13.37 4.23 -0.35
N GLU A 53 -13.66 4.73 0.85
CA GLU A 53 -13.42 6.14 1.18
C GLU A 53 -11.96 6.57 0.90
N GLY A 54 -11.81 7.69 0.21
CA GLY A 54 -10.52 8.21 -0.26
C GLY A 54 -9.96 7.54 -1.52
N TRP A 55 -10.72 6.66 -2.17
CA TRP A 55 -10.35 6.04 -3.45
C TRP A 55 -11.38 6.36 -4.53
N SER A 56 -10.89 6.41 -5.78
CA SER A 56 -11.74 6.48 -6.96
C SER A 56 -11.19 5.60 -8.07
N ILE A 57 -12.09 4.97 -8.80
CA ILE A 57 -11.77 4.12 -9.96
C ILE A 57 -12.49 4.68 -11.16
N ARG A 58 -11.74 4.92 -12.24
CA ARG A 58 -12.26 5.42 -13.50
C ARG A 58 -11.84 4.54 -14.66
N PRO A 59 -12.76 3.82 -15.33
CA PRO A 59 -12.46 3.10 -16.56
C PRO A 59 -12.13 4.10 -17.67
N HIS A 60 -11.22 3.72 -18.57
CA HIS A 60 -10.84 4.53 -19.74
C HIS A 60 -11.80 4.37 -20.93
N GLN A 61 -12.60 3.31 -20.90
CA GLN A 61 -13.60 2.98 -21.91
C GLN A 61 -15.00 3.07 -21.28
N GLU A 62 -16.05 3.11 -22.12
CA GLU A 62 -17.42 3.03 -21.64
C GLU A 62 -17.63 1.76 -20.80
N ASN A 63 -18.30 1.91 -19.65
CA ASN A 63 -18.63 0.82 -18.74
C ASN A 63 -20.03 0.29 -19.12
N PRO A 64 -20.19 -1.00 -19.47
CA PRO A 64 -19.17 -2.05 -19.36
C PRO A 64 -18.20 -2.13 -20.54
N THR A 65 -16.92 -2.37 -20.22
CA THR A 65 -15.92 -2.69 -21.24
C THR A 65 -16.23 -4.05 -21.84
N LYS A 66 -16.40 -4.11 -23.17
CA LYS A 66 -16.83 -5.31 -23.88
C LYS A 66 -15.77 -5.79 -24.88
N VAL A 67 -15.51 -7.10 -24.88
CA VAL A 67 -14.61 -7.75 -25.84
C VAL A 67 -15.30 -8.97 -26.45
N SER A 68 -15.38 -9.03 -27.77
CA SER A 68 -16.02 -10.16 -28.45
C SER A 68 -15.12 -11.40 -28.48
N ARG A 69 -15.70 -12.60 -28.62
CA ARG A 69 -14.95 -13.84 -28.82
C ARG A 69 -14.12 -13.76 -30.10
N SER A 70 -14.69 -13.31 -31.22
CA SER A 70 -13.95 -13.19 -32.48
C SER A 70 -12.73 -12.30 -32.33
N THR A 71 -12.88 -11.17 -31.61
CA THR A 71 -11.77 -10.29 -31.27
C THR A 71 -10.69 -11.02 -30.45
N ILE A 72 -11.06 -11.79 -29.44
CA ILE A 72 -10.11 -12.59 -28.64
C ILE A 72 -9.40 -13.63 -29.51
N ASP A 73 -10.13 -14.31 -30.38
CA ASP A 73 -9.59 -15.32 -31.29
C ASP A 73 -8.60 -14.70 -32.29
N GLU A 74 -8.98 -13.61 -32.95
CA GLU A 74 -8.13 -12.86 -33.89
C GLU A 74 -6.82 -12.41 -33.24
N TYR A 75 -6.89 -11.83 -32.04
CA TYR A 75 -5.72 -11.35 -31.31
C TYR A 75 -4.76 -12.46 -30.90
N GLY A 76 -5.28 -13.64 -30.56
CA GLY A 76 -4.46 -14.83 -30.29
C GLY A 76 -3.68 -15.33 -31.51
N HIS A 77 -4.05 -14.91 -32.71
CA HIS A 77 -3.42 -15.32 -33.97
C HIS A 77 -2.50 -14.24 -34.57
N MET A 78 -2.37 -13.06 -33.95
CA MET A 78 -1.50 -11.98 -34.46
C MET A 78 -0.01 -12.22 -34.16
N ASN A 79 0.87 -11.65 -35.00
CA ASN A 79 2.32 -11.59 -34.76
C ASN A 79 2.83 -10.15 -34.94
N PRO A 80 3.23 -9.45 -33.87
CA PRO A 80 3.24 -9.91 -32.48
C PRO A 80 1.82 -10.05 -31.92
N ILE A 81 1.67 -10.95 -30.95
CA ILE A 81 0.41 -11.15 -30.23
C ILE A 81 0.06 -9.85 -29.51
N CYS A 82 -1.15 -9.34 -29.73
CA CYS A 82 -1.64 -8.10 -29.14
C CYS A 82 -2.96 -8.41 -28.45
N PHE A 83 -3.03 -8.38 -27.11
CA PHE A 83 -4.28 -8.68 -26.43
C PHE A 83 -5.11 -7.41 -26.20
N PRO A 84 -6.45 -7.51 -26.21
CA PRO A 84 -7.30 -6.38 -25.89
C PRO A 84 -7.03 -5.95 -24.44
N GLN A 85 -6.87 -4.64 -24.23
CA GLN A 85 -6.53 -4.07 -22.94
C GLN A 85 -7.74 -3.38 -22.33
N CYS A 86 -8.09 -3.77 -21.10
CA CYS A 86 -8.98 -2.98 -20.26
C CYS A 86 -8.13 -2.14 -19.28
N ARG A 87 -8.29 -0.81 -19.35
CA ARG A 87 -7.52 0.17 -18.57
C ARG A 87 -8.44 0.91 -17.60
N PHE A 88 -7.96 1.03 -16.37
CA PHE A 88 -8.58 1.80 -15.30
C PHE A 88 -7.53 2.77 -14.74
N THR A 89 -7.94 3.99 -14.42
CA THR A 89 -7.22 4.86 -13.51
C THR A 89 -7.76 4.63 -12.12
N ILE A 90 -6.86 4.36 -11.18
CA ILE A 90 -7.19 4.30 -9.76
C ILE A 90 -6.46 5.47 -9.10
N THR A 91 -7.20 6.32 -8.40
CA THR A 91 -6.66 7.48 -7.71
C THR A 91 -6.94 7.35 -6.23
N ALA A 92 -5.88 7.48 -5.43
CA ALA A 92 -5.95 7.69 -4.00
C ALA A 92 -5.98 9.21 -3.74
N THR A 93 -6.94 9.67 -2.94
CA THR A 93 -6.99 11.02 -2.39
C THR A 93 -6.73 10.90 -0.88
N PRO A 94 -5.48 11.08 -0.41
CA PRO A 94 -5.15 10.95 0.99
C PRO A 94 -5.86 12.03 1.82
N GLY A 95 -6.50 11.61 2.91
CA GLY A 95 -7.17 12.44 3.89
C GLY A 95 -7.30 11.68 5.21
N GLY A 96 -7.77 12.35 6.27
CA GLY A 96 -7.82 11.77 7.62
C GLY A 96 -8.64 10.48 7.75
N ASN A 97 -9.57 10.23 6.82
CA ASN A 97 -10.46 9.06 6.80
C ASN A 97 -10.16 8.09 5.64
N THR A 98 -9.10 8.30 4.87
CA THR A 98 -8.82 7.45 3.71
C THR A 98 -8.47 6.04 4.15
N ASN A 99 -9.16 5.05 3.60
CA ASN A 99 -8.86 3.65 3.88
C ASN A 99 -7.47 3.30 3.36
N SER A 100 -6.67 2.61 4.19
CA SER A 100 -5.31 2.18 3.83
C SER A 100 -5.28 1.13 2.73
N GLU A 101 -6.41 0.48 2.47
CA GLU A 101 -6.57 -0.57 1.48
C GLU A 101 -7.80 -0.28 0.62
N LEU A 102 -7.64 -0.39 -0.70
CA LEU A 102 -8.73 -0.52 -1.65
C LEU A 102 -8.98 -2.00 -1.88
N MET A 103 -10.20 -2.46 -1.55
CA MET A 103 -10.71 -3.74 -2.03
C MET A 103 -11.89 -3.47 -2.94
N HIS A 104 -11.70 -3.66 -4.25
CA HIS A 104 -12.74 -3.36 -5.23
C HIS A 104 -13.08 -4.58 -6.10
N PRO A 105 -14.32 -5.07 -6.09
CA PRO A 105 -14.72 -6.20 -6.90
C PRO A 105 -14.88 -5.79 -8.37
N VAL A 106 -14.36 -6.62 -9.26
CA VAL A 106 -14.57 -6.55 -10.70
C VAL A 106 -15.25 -7.84 -11.13
N THR A 107 -16.36 -7.73 -11.83
CA THR A 107 -17.19 -8.86 -12.25
C THR A 107 -17.18 -9.04 -13.76
N PHE A 108 -17.39 -10.27 -14.20
CA PHE A 108 -17.48 -10.64 -15.61
C PHE A 108 -18.90 -11.11 -15.94
N LYS A 109 -19.44 -10.65 -17.08
CA LYS A 109 -20.64 -11.21 -17.71
C LYS A 109 -20.31 -11.84 -19.06
N GLY A 110 -21.16 -12.76 -19.51
CA GLY A 110 -20.99 -13.49 -20.77
C GLY A 110 -20.03 -14.67 -20.70
N ILE A 111 -19.66 -15.08 -19.47
CA ILE A 111 -18.83 -16.26 -19.24
C ILE A 111 -19.42 -17.17 -18.15
N ILE A 112 -19.22 -18.46 -18.31
CA ILE A 112 -19.45 -19.50 -17.32
C ILE A 112 -18.08 -19.85 -16.72
N SER A 113 -17.91 -19.59 -15.42
CA SER A 113 -16.67 -19.80 -14.67
C SER A 113 -17.01 -20.07 -13.22
N ASP A 114 -16.20 -20.86 -12.53
CA ASP A 114 -16.28 -21.02 -11.07
C ASP A 114 -15.93 -19.71 -10.35
N ASN A 115 -15.25 -18.78 -11.03
CA ASN A 115 -14.91 -17.45 -10.56
C ASN A 115 -15.34 -16.41 -11.60
N THR A 116 -16.44 -15.71 -11.34
CA THR A 116 -16.92 -14.58 -12.17
C THR A 116 -16.54 -13.22 -11.59
N MET A 117 -15.72 -13.21 -10.53
CA MET A 117 -15.29 -12.01 -9.84
C MET A 117 -13.82 -12.12 -9.45
N PHE A 118 -13.09 -11.02 -9.54
CA PHE A 118 -11.81 -10.84 -8.87
C PHE A 118 -11.79 -9.51 -8.13
N ASN A 119 -11.00 -9.43 -7.06
CA ASN A 119 -10.84 -8.18 -6.31
C ASN A 119 -9.54 -7.49 -6.75
N ILE A 120 -9.63 -6.21 -7.09
CA ILE A 120 -8.47 -5.33 -7.10
C ILE A 120 -8.16 -5.01 -5.65
N VAL A 121 -6.97 -5.41 -5.20
CA VAL A 121 -6.45 -5.09 -3.88
C VAL A 121 -5.24 -4.17 -4.05
N LEU A 122 -5.34 -2.94 -3.55
CA LEU A 122 -4.23 -2.01 -3.46
C LEU A 122 -4.07 -1.57 -2.01
N SER A 123 -2.91 -1.83 -1.43
CA SER A 123 -2.49 -1.20 -0.18
C SER A 123 -1.76 0.09 -0.50
N MET A 124 -2.09 1.17 0.20
CA MET A 124 -1.11 2.22 0.39
C MET A 124 -0.08 1.63 1.33
N ASP A 125 1.04 1.18 0.78
CA ASP A 125 2.22 0.97 1.60
C ASP A 125 2.48 2.32 2.27
N ILE A 126 2.48 2.32 3.60
CA ILE A 126 3.14 3.38 4.35
C ILE A 126 4.50 3.49 3.70
N ILE A 127 4.77 4.60 3.00
CA ILE A 127 6.04 4.81 2.32
C ILE A 127 7.07 4.65 3.42
N ASN A 128 7.71 3.49 3.47
CA ASN A 128 8.79 3.26 4.40
C ASN A 128 9.97 3.92 3.71
N PRO A 129 10.49 5.04 4.25
CA PRO A 129 11.66 5.66 3.66
C PRO A 129 12.75 4.61 3.58
N SER A 130 13.64 4.73 2.59
CA SER A 130 14.77 3.82 2.54
C SER A 130 15.54 3.88 3.87
N PRO A 131 16.28 2.82 4.26
CA PRO A 131 17.08 2.84 5.48
C PRO A 131 18.02 4.07 5.58
N LYS A 132 18.49 4.57 4.43
CA LYS A 132 19.33 5.77 4.34
C LYS A 132 18.53 7.05 4.62
N ASP A 133 17.36 7.18 4.00
CA ASP A 133 16.48 8.34 4.17
C ASP A 133 15.95 8.40 5.62
N SER A 134 15.68 7.24 6.23
CA SER A 134 15.19 7.17 7.61
C SER A 134 16.16 7.76 8.63
N LYS A 135 17.47 7.46 8.49
CA LYS A 135 18.51 8.05 9.34
C LYS A 135 18.67 9.54 9.10
N GLU A 136 18.51 9.99 7.85
CA GLU A 136 18.65 11.40 7.48
C GLU A 136 17.49 12.24 8.05
N ILE A 137 16.25 11.77 7.90
CA ILE A 137 15.05 12.41 8.47
C ILE A 137 15.17 12.46 10.00
N PHE A 138 15.50 11.34 10.66
CA PHE A 138 15.66 11.31 12.11
C PHE A 138 16.78 12.24 12.58
N ARG A 139 17.89 12.32 11.85
CA ARG A 139 19.00 13.23 12.16
C ARG A 139 18.59 14.70 11.98
N LYS A 140 17.84 15.03 10.93
CA LYS A 140 17.34 16.39 10.66
C LYS A 140 16.49 16.90 11.82
N HIS A 141 15.64 16.04 12.39
CA HIS A 141 14.69 16.39 13.47
C HIS A 141 15.21 16.10 14.90
N TYR A 142 16.44 15.61 15.04
CA TYR A 142 16.99 15.17 16.32
C TYR A 142 16.98 16.27 17.39
N ALA A 143 17.35 17.51 17.03
CA ALA A 143 17.42 18.63 17.96
C ALA A 143 16.03 18.96 18.54
N ALA A 144 15.01 19.06 17.68
CA ALA A 144 13.64 19.33 18.11
C ALA A 144 13.11 18.22 19.03
N LEU A 145 13.34 16.96 18.67
CA LEU A 145 12.96 15.82 19.51
C LEU A 145 13.67 15.84 20.87
N SER A 146 14.96 16.19 20.88
CA SER A 146 15.75 16.31 22.12
C SER A 146 15.18 17.39 23.04
N ASP A 147 14.87 18.58 22.52
CA ASP A 147 14.33 19.68 23.31
C ASP A 147 12.96 19.32 23.92
N LEU A 148 12.08 18.67 23.14
CA LEU A 148 10.78 18.21 23.62
C LEU A 148 10.90 17.10 24.69
N LEU A 149 11.90 16.23 24.55
CA LEU A 149 12.18 15.16 25.51
C LEU A 149 12.93 15.64 26.76
N MET A 150 13.33 16.91 26.88
CA MET A 150 13.89 17.42 28.14
C MET A 150 12.86 17.46 29.29
N ILE A 151 11.57 17.36 28.95
CA ILE A 151 10.45 17.36 29.89
C ILE A 151 10.23 15.92 30.40
N PRO A 152 10.34 15.63 31.72
CA PRO A 152 10.23 14.27 32.26
C PRO A 152 8.95 13.52 31.88
N GLU A 153 7.82 14.24 31.86
CA GLU A 153 6.51 13.70 31.50
C GLU A 153 6.49 13.22 30.04
N ASN A 154 7.13 13.97 29.15
CA ASN A 154 7.27 13.60 27.73
C ASN A 154 8.15 12.36 27.57
N ILE A 155 9.26 12.26 28.30
CA ILE A 155 10.11 11.05 28.30
C ILE A 155 9.29 9.84 28.72
N ALA A 156 8.61 9.92 29.85
CA ALA A 156 7.84 8.80 30.40
C ALA A 156 6.70 8.38 29.45
N ALA A 157 6.03 9.33 28.83
CA ALA A 157 4.96 9.07 27.87
C ALA A 157 5.47 8.37 26.61
N ILE A 158 6.51 8.91 25.97
CA ILE A 158 7.07 8.35 24.74
C ILE A 158 7.74 7.01 25.01
N ALA A 159 8.58 6.91 26.05
CA ALA A 159 9.31 5.67 26.37
C ALA A 159 8.37 4.48 26.58
N LYS A 160 7.24 4.68 27.27
CA LYS A 160 6.23 3.63 27.45
C LYS A 160 5.61 3.17 26.12
N GLN A 161 5.26 4.10 25.24
CA GLN A 161 4.68 3.77 23.93
C GLN A 161 5.68 3.08 23.01
N VAL A 162 6.89 3.63 22.89
CA VAL A 162 7.91 3.03 22.01
C VAL A 162 8.38 1.68 22.54
N TYR A 163 8.29 1.42 23.86
CA TYR A 163 8.50 0.09 24.43
C TYR A 163 7.35 -0.87 24.11
N SER A 164 6.09 -0.45 24.26
CA SER A 164 4.94 -1.32 23.91
C SER A 164 4.93 -1.72 22.44
N GLU A 165 5.45 -0.86 21.58
CA GLU A 165 5.61 -1.07 20.13
C GLU A 165 6.94 -1.77 19.79
N GLN A 166 7.69 -2.24 20.80
CA GLN A 166 8.96 -2.99 20.67
C GLN A 166 10.08 -2.25 19.92
N LEU A 167 10.06 -0.92 19.91
CA LEU A 167 11.09 -0.09 19.25
C LEU A 167 12.33 0.13 20.12
N ILE A 168 12.22 -0.11 21.42
CA ILE A 168 13.31 -0.02 22.41
C ILE A 168 13.30 -1.23 23.35
N SER A 169 14.42 -1.46 24.03
CA SER A 169 14.56 -2.54 25.01
C SER A 169 13.95 -2.20 26.37
N GLN A 170 13.73 -3.22 27.20
CA GLN A 170 13.32 -3.04 28.60
C GLN A 170 14.39 -2.29 29.41
N GLU A 171 15.67 -2.49 29.12
CA GLU A 171 16.78 -1.77 29.75
C GLU A 171 16.69 -0.27 29.46
N THR A 172 16.45 0.10 28.20
CA THR A 172 16.24 1.49 27.80
C THR A 172 15.02 2.10 28.48
N LEU A 173 13.91 1.35 28.61
CA LEU A 173 12.74 1.82 29.35
C LEU A 173 13.09 2.12 30.81
N GLN A 174 13.82 1.23 31.47
CA GLN A 174 14.22 1.41 32.86
C GLN A 174 15.11 2.64 33.05
N ASP A 175 16.05 2.85 32.14
CA ASP A 175 16.90 4.05 32.07
C ASP A 175 16.06 5.33 31.96
N CYS A 176 15.07 5.32 31.07
CA CYS A 176 14.15 6.44 30.86
C CYS A 176 13.24 6.72 32.06
N MET A 177 13.00 5.75 32.93
CA MET A 177 12.12 5.88 34.10
C MET A 177 12.88 6.13 35.42
N THR A 178 14.21 6.15 35.40
CA THR A 178 15.03 6.31 36.62
C THR A 178 15.15 7.78 37.01
N ASP A 179 14.40 8.19 38.03
CA ASP A 179 14.35 9.60 38.48
C ASP A 179 15.66 10.14 39.07
N ALA A 180 16.59 9.25 39.46
CA ALA A 180 17.93 9.66 39.86
C ALA A 180 18.77 10.22 38.68
N ARG A 181 18.40 9.94 37.42
CA ARG A 181 19.08 10.46 36.23
C ARG A 181 18.50 11.79 35.80
N ARG A 182 19.36 12.69 35.32
CA ARG A 182 18.91 13.99 34.79
C ARG A 182 18.02 13.76 33.55
N PRO A 183 17.00 14.60 33.32
CA PRO A 183 16.15 14.48 32.13
C PRO A 183 16.94 14.44 30.81
N ALA A 184 18.02 15.21 30.71
CA ALA A 184 18.92 15.20 29.56
C ALA A 184 19.52 13.80 29.28
N ASP A 185 19.99 13.11 30.31
CA ASP A 185 20.62 11.79 30.16
C ASP A 185 19.58 10.72 29.78
N ARG A 186 18.36 10.85 30.33
CA ARG A 186 17.21 9.99 30.02
C ARG A 186 16.77 10.18 28.57
N ALA A 187 16.60 11.43 28.13
CA ALA A 187 16.26 11.79 26.75
C ALA A 187 17.32 11.30 25.76
N HIS A 188 18.60 11.48 26.09
CA HIS A 188 19.71 11.00 25.27
C HIS A 188 19.70 9.47 25.12
N SER A 189 19.43 8.74 26.22
CA SER A 189 19.35 7.27 26.20
C SER A 189 18.21 6.79 25.28
N LEU A 190 17.04 7.44 25.35
CA LEU A 190 15.90 7.14 24.49
C LEU A 190 16.22 7.41 23.00
N LEU A 191 16.73 8.60 22.68
CA LEU A 191 17.06 8.98 21.31
C LEU A 191 18.15 8.12 20.70
N ASN A 192 19.16 7.74 21.49
CA ASN A 192 20.21 6.86 21.01
C ASN A 192 19.69 5.44 20.73
N ALA A 193 18.78 4.92 21.55
CA ALA A 193 18.14 3.62 21.30
C ALA A 193 17.30 3.65 20.01
N LEU A 194 16.48 4.69 19.81
CA LEU A 194 15.69 4.88 18.59
C LEU A 194 16.60 5.03 17.36
N ARG A 195 17.70 5.79 17.46
CA ARG A 195 18.69 5.95 16.38
C ARG A 195 19.25 4.61 15.89
N VAL A 196 19.40 3.63 16.77
CA VAL A 196 19.95 2.29 16.44
C VAL A 196 18.93 1.45 15.67
N THR A 197 17.63 1.67 15.86
CA THR A 197 16.57 0.89 15.23
C THR A 197 15.89 1.61 14.06
N ILE A 198 16.12 2.91 13.87
CA ILE A 198 15.36 3.76 12.96
C ILE A 198 15.42 3.37 11.48
N ASP A 199 16.47 2.66 11.06
CA ASP A 199 16.68 2.20 9.68
C ASP A 199 16.04 0.85 9.38
N GLN A 200 15.46 0.20 10.39
CA GLN A 200 14.69 -1.02 10.19
C GLN A 200 13.35 -0.67 9.49
N PRO A 201 12.86 -1.53 8.59
CA PRO A 201 11.62 -1.28 7.86
C PRO A 201 10.45 -0.98 8.81
N GLY A 202 9.74 0.13 8.57
CA GLY A 202 8.55 0.51 9.35
C GLY A 202 8.82 1.25 10.66
N VAL A 203 10.06 1.30 11.17
CA VAL A 203 10.35 1.89 12.48
C VAL A 203 10.15 3.40 12.49
N LEU A 204 10.65 4.14 11.48
CA LEU A 204 10.44 5.59 11.41
C LEU A 204 8.95 5.94 11.31
N ALA A 205 8.20 5.23 10.46
CA ALA A 205 6.78 5.49 10.30
C ALA A 205 5.98 5.18 11.57
N ASN A 206 6.32 4.10 12.29
CA ASN A 206 5.69 3.80 13.57
C ASN A 206 6.04 4.85 14.62
N LEU A 207 7.29 5.33 14.66
CA LEU A 207 7.70 6.42 15.54
C LEU A 207 6.88 7.70 15.25
N ILE A 208 6.75 8.11 13.99
CA ILE A 208 5.95 9.28 13.59
C ILE A 208 4.49 9.12 14.05
N LYS A 209 3.91 7.94 13.84
CA LYS A 209 2.54 7.63 14.29
C LYS A 209 2.39 7.75 15.81
N ILE A 210 3.37 7.30 16.59
CA ILE A 210 3.38 7.44 18.05
C ILE A 210 3.46 8.92 18.43
N LEU A 211 4.40 9.67 17.84
CA LEU A 211 4.64 11.08 18.16
C LEU A 211 3.40 11.95 17.89
N LYS A 212 2.66 11.70 16.80
CA LYS A 212 1.41 12.42 16.47
C LYS A 212 0.31 12.31 17.53
N LYS A 213 0.33 11.26 18.38
CA LYS A 213 -0.63 11.09 19.48
C LYS A 213 -0.43 12.12 20.59
N TYR A 214 0.76 12.71 20.69
CA TYR A 214 1.14 13.64 21.74
C TYR A 214 1.21 15.07 21.20
N GLU A 215 0.43 15.96 21.78
CA GLU A 215 0.33 17.35 21.33
C GLU A 215 1.69 18.05 21.25
N ALA A 216 2.57 17.81 22.24
CA ALA A 216 3.92 18.37 22.28
C ALA A 216 4.80 17.97 21.08
N PHE A 217 4.54 16.81 20.45
CA PHE A 217 5.35 16.27 19.37
C PHE A 217 4.68 16.35 18.00
N ARG A 218 3.40 16.76 17.93
CA ARG A 218 2.58 16.67 16.71
C ARG A 218 3.19 17.45 15.54
N SER A 219 3.61 18.70 15.78
CA SER A 219 4.22 19.54 14.74
C SER A 219 5.49 18.90 14.17
N THR A 220 6.41 18.45 15.03
CA THR A 220 7.64 17.78 14.60
C THR A 220 7.35 16.47 13.85
N ALA A 221 6.34 15.71 14.29
CA ALA A 221 5.97 14.47 13.62
C ALA A 221 5.35 14.69 12.23
N GLU A 222 4.60 15.77 12.04
CA GLU A 222 4.07 16.17 10.74
C GLU A 222 5.18 16.62 9.78
N GLU A 223 6.18 17.36 10.27
CA GLU A 223 7.37 17.71 9.48
C GLU A 223 8.20 16.49 9.11
N MET A 224 8.38 15.55 10.04
CA MET A 224 9.06 14.28 9.77
C MET A 224 8.34 13.45 8.72
N GLU A 225 7.00 13.44 8.72
CA GLU A 225 6.20 12.72 7.72
C GLU A 225 6.27 13.38 6.35
N HIS A 226 6.29 14.72 6.28
CA HIS A 226 6.46 15.45 5.03
C HIS A 226 7.84 15.20 4.38
N ASP A 227 8.86 14.86 5.18
CA ASP A 227 10.20 14.56 4.70
C ASP A 227 10.39 13.10 4.23
N ILE A 228 9.35 12.26 4.27
CA ILE A 228 9.32 10.89 3.71
C ILE A 228 9.07 10.94 2.19
#